data_AF-A0A3P7IXZ1-F1
#
_entry.id   AF-A0A3P7IXZ1-F1
#
_cell.length_a   1.000
_cell.length_b   1.000
_cell.length_c   1.000
_cell.angle_alpha   90.00
_cell.angle_beta   90.00
_cell.angle_gamma   90.00
#
_symmetry.space_group_name_H-M   'P 1'
#
loop_
_entity.id
_entity.type
_entity.pdbx_description
1 polymer ?
#
loop_
_entity_poly.entity_id
_entity_poly.type
_entity_poly.pdbx_seq_one_letter_code
_entity_poly.pdbx_strand_id
1 'polypeptide(L)'
;MGMLFHKDFKQHLKAIELLNKTAETNPEALVKNSDLLLKWCTLRFYETNPAVLIKVLEFSKQVLALVQSFEEPMSSEEMYAFVPHLLLKSGEQKENMRNAVREIIDEITDI
;
A
#
# COMPACT_ATOMS: atom_id res chain seq x y z
N MET A 1 -8.80 -14.34 -15.69
CA MET A 1 -7.61 -14.29 -14.81
C MET A 1 -7.74 -13.07 -13.91
N GLY A 2 -7.49 -13.18 -12.60
CA GLY A 2 -7.66 -12.07 -11.65
C GLY A 2 -6.64 -10.94 -11.85
N MET A 3 -7.01 -9.71 -11.45
CA MET A 3 -6.21 -8.49 -11.71
C MET A 3 -4.97 -8.35 -10.80
N LEU A 4 -5.08 -8.75 -9.53
CA LEU A 4 -4.03 -8.54 -8.52
C LEU A 4 -2.74 -9.36 -8.75
N PHE A 5 -2.87 -10.59 -9.28
CA PHE A 5 -1.75 -11.52 -9.48
C PHE A 5 -1.46 -11.75 -10.96
N HIS A 6 -1.83 -10.80 -11.82
CA HIS A 6 -1.55 -10.89 -13.25
C HIS A 6 -0.07 -10.62 -13.54
N LYS A 7 0.45 -11.09 -14.67
CA LYS A 7 1.83 -10.75 -15.09
C LYS A 7 1.97 -9.35 -15.69
N ASP A 8 0.84 -8.69 -15.97
CA ASP A 8 0.80 -7.39 -16.65
C ASP A 8 0.50 -6.31 -15.63
N PHE A 9 1.45 -5.39 -15.44
CA PHE A 9 1.33 -4.31 -14.47
C PHE A 9 0.12 -3.40 -14.72
N LYS A 10 -0.40 -3.34 -15.96
CA LYS A 10 -1.63 -2.59 -16.26
C LYS A 10 -2.83 -3.15 -15.50
N GLN A 11 -2.86 -4.45 -15.22
CA GLN A 11 -3.91 -5.06 -14.40
C GLN A 11 -3.75 -4.70 -12.92
N HIS A 12 -2.53 -4.54 -12.41
CA HIS A 12 -2.28 -4.04 -11.06
C HIS A 12 -2.78 -2.61 -10.89
N LEU A 13 -2.52 -1.74 -11.87
CA LEU A 13 -3.03 -0.36 -11.87
C LEU A 13 -4.56 -0.31 -11.87
N LYS A 14 -5.22 -1.16 -12.68
CA LYS A 14 -6.68 -1.29 -12.68
C LYS A 14 -7.21 -1.82 -11.35
N ALA A 15 -6.52 -2.76 -10.72
CA ALA A 15 -6.90 -3.27 -9.41
C ALA A 15 -6.85 -2.16 -8.35
N ILE A 16 -5.76 -1.38 -8.32
CA ILE A 16 -5.63 -0.22 -7.42
C ILE A 16 -6.75 0.79 -7.66
N GLU A 17 -7.09 1.09 -8.92
CA GLU A 17 -8.19 2.02 -9.23
C GLU A 17 -9.54 1.52 -8.67
N LEU A 18 -9.82 0.22 -8.76
CA LEU A 18 -11.04 -0.37 -8.20
C LEU A 18 -11.01 -0.40 -6.67
N LEU A 19 -9.86 -0.66 -6.06
CA LEU A 19 -9.70 -0.64 -4.61
C LEU A 19 -9.87 0.79 -4.06
N ASN A 20 -9.36 1.80 -4.75
CA ASN A 20 -9.58 3.21 -4.38
C ASN A 20 -11.06 3.59 -4.45
N LYS A 21 -11.80 3.14 -5.48
CA LYS A 21 -13.27 3.33 -5.53
C LYS A 21 -13.98 2.58 -4.41
N THR A 22 -13.45 1.42 -4.01
CA THR A 22 -13.98 0.66 -2.88
C THR A 22 -13.72 1.38 -1.56
N ALA A 23 -12.60 2.10 -1.41
CA ALA A 23 -12.35 2.95 -0.26
C ALA A 23 -13.43 4.05 -0.07
N GLU A 24 -13.96 4.59 -1.17
CA GLU A 24 -15.01 5.62 -1.13
C GLU A 24 -16.40 5.03 -0.83
N THR A 25 -16.67 3.80 -1.25
CA THR A 25 -18.01 3.18 -1.21
C THR A 25 -18.19 2.15 -0.10
N ASN A 26 -17.10 1.50 0.31
CA ASN A 26 -17.05 0.45 1.33
C ASN A 26 -15.64 0.41 2.00
N PRO A 27 -15.24 1.47 2.72
CA PRO A 27 -13.93 1.56 3.37
C PRO A 27 -13.67 0.44 4.40
N GLU A 28 -14.71 -0.02 5.12
CA GLU A 28 -14.60 -1.09 6.10
C GLU A 28 -14.04 -2.39 5.49
N ALA A 29 -14.42 -2.70 4.25
CA ALA A 29 -13.89 -3.88 3.56
C ALA A 29 -12.38 -3.77 3.31
N LEU A 30 -11.84 -2.57 3.09
CA LEU A 30 -10.39 -2.37 2.96
C LEU A 30 -9.71 -2.54 4.31
N VAL A 31 -10.27 -1.93 5.37
CA VAL A 31 -9.70 -2.00 6.72
C VAL A 31 -9.64 -3.45 7.21
N LYS A 32 -10.74 -4.21 7.06
CA LYS A 32 -10.82 -5.63 7.46
C LYS A 32 -9.96 -6.58 6.63
N ASN A 33 -9.40 -6.11 5.52
CA ASN A 33 -8.47 -6.89 4.68
C ASN A 33 -7.12 -6.16 4.51
N SER A 34 -6.80 -5.22 5.40
CA SER A 34 -5.63 -4.35 5.28
C SER A 34 -4.33 -5.14 5.27
N ASP A 35 -4.23 -6.20 6.06
CA ASP A 35 -3.06 -7.09 6.10
C ASP A 35 -2.74 -7.72 4.74
N LEU A 36 -3.76 -8.25 4.04
CA LEU A 36 -3.62 -8.88 2.74
C LEU A 36 -3.27 -7.84 1.67
N LEU A 37 -3.88 -6.66 1.75
CA LEU A 37 -3.62 -5.55 0.83
C LEU A 37 -2.19 -5.03 0.98
N LEU A 38 -1.73 -4.82 2.22
CA LEU A 38 -0.37 -4.36 2.51
C LEU A 38 0.67 -5.40 2.10
N LYS A 39 0.43 -6.70 2.35
CA LYS A 39 1.27 -7.80 1.82
C LYS A 39 1.30 -7.79 0.28
N TRP A 40 0.18 -7.52 -0.38
CA TRP A 40 0.17 -7.40 -1.84
C TRP A 40 1.00 -6.20 -2.31
N CYS A 41 0.92 -5.06 -1.62
CA CYS A 41 1.75 -3.90 -1.90
C CYS A 41 3.25 -4.22 -1.78
N THR A 42 3.67 -5.01 -0.78
CA THR A 42 5.09 -5.38 -0.65
C THR A 42 5.60 -6.18 -1.84
N LEU A 43 4.77 -7.04 -2.44
CA LEU A 43 5.14 -7.74 -3.68
C LEU A 43 5.42 -6.75 -4.82
N ARG A 44 4.76 -5.60 -4.85
CA ARG A 44 4.93 -4.59 -5.91
C ARG A 44 6.15 -3.70 -5.67
N PHE A 45 6.61 -3.56 -4.42
CA PHE A 45 7.84 -2.82 -4.11
C PHE A 45 9.10 -3.40 -4.76
N TYR A 46 9.07 -4.68 -5.16
CA TYR A 46 10.18 -5.35 -5.85
C TYR A 46 10.12 -5.22 -7.38
N GLU A 47 9.08 -4.60 -7.93
CA GLU A 47 8.99 -4.35 -9.37
C GLU A 47 9.81 -3.11 -9.78
N THR A 48 10.27 -3.09 -11.03
CA THR A 48 11.14 -2.01 -11.54
C THR A 48 10.36 -0.85 -12.17
N ASN A 49 9.03 -0.90 -12.22
CA ASN A 49 8.22 0.12 -12.88
C ASN A 49 7.91 1.29 -11.92
N PRO A 50 8.52 2.48 -12.11
CA PRO A 50 8.33 3.59 -11.20
C PRO A 50 6.90 4.15 -11.18
N ALA A 51 6.15 4.03 -12.29
CA ALA A 51 4.76 4.50 -12.36
C ALA A 51 3.81 3.60 -11.54
N VAL A 52 4.14 2.31 -11.42
CA VAL A 52 3.38 1.38 -10.56
C VAL A 52 3.74 1.61 -9.11
N LEU A 53 5.04 1.76 -8.80
CA LEU A 53 5.51 1.96 -7.44
C LEU A 53 4.84 3.16 -6.77
N ILE A 54 4.78 4.32 -7.43
CA ILE A 54 4.15 5.51 -6.83
C ILE A 54 2.66 5.28 -6.54
N LYS A 55 1.94 4.58 -7.43
CA LYS A 55 0.52 4.25 -7.21
C LYS A 55 0.31 3.24 -6.08
N VAL A 56 1.24 2.31 -5.90
CA VAL A 56 1.20 1.38 -4.78
C VAL A 56 1.51 2.09 -3.46
N LEU A 57 2.46 3.03 -3.45
CA LEU A 57 2.76 3.83 -2.26
C LEU A 57 1.57 4.71 -1.86
N GLU A 58 0.98 5.42 -2.82
CA GLU A 58 -0.27 6.20 -2.61
C GLU A 58 -1.39 5.32 -2.02
N PHE A 59 -1.61 4.14 -2.60
CA PHE A 59 -2.61 3.19 -2.12
C PHE A 59 -2.30 2.66 -0.71
N SER A 60 -1.04 2.32 -0.43
CA SER A 60 -0.62 1.83 0.89
C SER A 60 -0.87 2.87 1.97
N LYS A 61 -0.54 4.15 1.68
CA LYS A 61 -0.84 5.27 2.57
C LYS A 61 -2.34 5.39 2.83
N GLN A 62 -3.17 5.30 1.79
CA GLN A 62 -4.63 5.36 1.93
C GLN A 62 -5.18 4.23 2.82
N VAL A 63 -4.67 3.00 2.66
CA VAL A 63 -5.08 1.86 3.51
C VAL A 63 -4.72 2.14 4.98
N LEU A 64 -3.52 2.64 5.26
CA LEU A 64 -3.07 2.95 6.62
C LEU A 64 -3.87 4.09 7.25
N ALA A 65 -4.12 5.16 6.50
CA ALA A 65 -4.98 6.26 6.95
C ALA A 65 -6.41 5.79 7.27
N LEU A 66 -6.95 4.85 6.48
CA LEU A 66 -8.24 4.23 6.78
C LEU A 66 -8.18 3.39 8.07
N VAL A 67 -7.16 2.53 8.22
CA VAL A 67 -6.96 1.74 9.44
C VAL A 67 -6.92 2.64 10.68
N GLN A 68 -6.16 3.74 10.61
CA GLN A 68 -6.08 4.73 11.69
C GLN A 68 -7.44 5.40 11.94
N SER A 69 -8.12 5.87 10.90
CA SER A 69 -9.42 6.57 11.03
C SER A 69 -10.55 5.71 11.57
N PHE A 70 -10.47 4.39 11.37
CA PHE A 70 -11.41 3.41 11.90
C PHE A 70 -10.97 2.85 13.27
N GLU A 71 -9.87 3.35 13.83
CA GLU A 71 -9.25 2.87 15.07
C GLU A 71 -9.04 1.34 15.06
N GLU A 72 -8.75 0.77 13.88
CA GLU A 72 -8.54 -0.67 13.74
C GLU A 72 -7.13 -1.01 14.24
N PRO A 73 -6.99 -1.92 15.22
CA PRO A 73 -5.69 -2.26 15.75
C PRO A 73 -4.84 -3.00 14.70
N MET A 74 -3.59 -2.58 14.55
CA MET A 74 -2.60 -3.31 13.77
C MET A 74 -1.70 -4.13 14.70
N SER A 75 -1.61 -5.43 14.44
CA SER A 75 -0.74 -6.36 15.13
C SER A 75 0.73 -6.16 14.76
N SER A 76 1.64 -6.64 15.62
CA SER A 76 3.07 -6.62 15.31
C SER A 76 3.41 -7.46 14.08
N GLU A 77 2.68 -8.55 13.83
CA GLU A 77 2.84 -9.41 12.65
C GLU A 77 2.52 -8.67 11.35
N GLU A 78 1.47 -7.85 11.34
CA GLU A 78 1.10 -7.00 10.20
C GLU A 78 2.17 -5.95 9.94
N MET A 79 2.66 -5.29 10.98
CA MET A 79 3.76 -4.34 10.88
C MET A 79 5.04 -5.01 10.33
N TYR A 80 5.42 -6.17 10.86
CA TYR A 80 6.59 -6.92 10.39
C TYR A 80 6.45 -7.41 8.95
N ALA A 81 5.22 -7.70 8.51
CA ALA A 81 4.96 -8.10 7.13
C ALA A 81 5.05 -6.93 6.13
N PHE A 82 5.01 -5.67 6.58
CA PHE A 82 4.97 -4.50 5.71
C PHE A 82 6.21 -3.60 5.84
N VAL A 83 6.54 -3.15 7.05
CA VAL A 83 7.53 -2.09 7.31
C VAL A 83 8.92 -2.39 6.74
N PRO A 84 9.51 -3.59 6.89
CA PRO A 84 10.83 -3.87 6.35
C PRO A 84 10.90 -3.70 4.82
N HIS A 85 9.83 -4.06 4.12
CA HIS A 85 9.73 -3.94 2.66
C HIS A 85 9.56 -2.49 2.21
N LEU A 86 8.81 -1.69 2.98
CA LEU A 86 8.67 -0.26 2.74
C LEU A 86 10.02 0.47 2.89
N LEU A 87 10.79 0.13 3.95
CA LEU A 87 12.08 0.78 4.21
C LEU A 87 13.10 0.57 3.07
N LEU A 88 13.02 -0.53 2.33
CA LEU A 88 13.83 -0.75 1.12
C LEU A 88 13.57 0.30 0.02
N LYS A 89 12.40 0.96 0.04
CA LYS A 89 12.01 2.02 -0.89
C LYS A 89 12.47 3.41 -0.44
N SER A 90 13.02 3.57 0.77
CA SER A 90 13.51 4.87 1.26
C SER A 90 14.69 5.43 0.45
N GLY A 91 15.42 4.55 -0.26
CA GLY A 91 16.56 4.88 -1.10
C GLY A 91 16.24 5.07 -2.60
N GLU A 92 14.96 5.20 -2.99
CA GLU A 92 14.59 5.39 -4.40
C GLU A 92 15.27 6.64 -5.01
N GLN A 93 15.63 6.56 -6.29
CA GLN A 93 16.37 7.63 -6.97
C GLN A 93 15.57 8.94 -7.03
N LYS A 94 14.25 8.83 -7.21
CA LYS A 94 13.36 9.99 -7.33
C LYS A 94 12.91 10.48 -5.96
N GLU A 95 13.06 11.78 -5.73
CA GLU A 95 12.72 12.42 -4.46
C GLU A 95 11.26 12.26 -4.07
N ASN A 96 10.34 12.41 -5.03
CA ASN A 96 8.91 12.23 -4.79
C ASN A 96 8.56 10.84 -4.24
N MET A 97 9.29 9.79 -4.64
CA MET A 97 9.10 8.44 -4.09
C MET A 97 9.63 8.32 -2.67
N ARG A 98 10.79 8.90 -2.38
CA ARG A 98 11.32 8.93 -1.00
C ARG A 98 10.39 9.69 -0.06
N ASN A 99 9.81 10.79 -0.52
CA ASN A 99 8.82 11.56 0.23
C ASN A 99 7.55 10.73 0.48
N ALA A 100 7.02 10.04 -0.54
CA ALA A 100 5.87 9.15 -0.36
C ALA A 100 6.16 8.02 0.66
N VAL A 101 7.36 7.45 0.66
CA VAL A 101 7.77 6.44 1.65
C VAL A 101 7.82 7.05 3.06
N ARG A 102 8.38 8.25 3.20
CA ARG A 102 8.45 8.96 4.48
C ARG A 102 7.06 9.25 5.04
N GLU A 103 6.15 9.75 4.22
CA GLU A 103 4.77 10.02 4.63
C GLU A 103 4.06 8.77 5.14
N ILE A 104 4.35 7.59 4.57
CA ILE A 104 3.81 6.32 5.07
C ILE A 104 4.43 5.95 6.43
N ILE A 105 5.73 6.19 6.63
CA ILE A 105 6.40 5.93 7.91
C ILE A 105 5.81 6.82 9.02
N ASP A 106 5.56 8.09 8.70
CA ASP A 106 4.93 9.02 9.62
C ASP A 106 3.51 8.51 10.00
N GLU A 107 2.71 8.10 9.02
CA GLU A 107 1.38 7.51 9.24
C GLU A 107 1.41 6.28 10.17
N ILE A 108 2.39 5.38 9.98
CA ILE A 108 2.53 4.15 10.79
C ILE A 108 2.93 4.47 12.23
N THR A 109 3.67 5.56 12.44
CA THR A 109 4.13 5.94 13.79
C THR A 109 2.97 6.46 14.65
N ASP A 110 1.89 6.90 13.99
CA ASP A 110 0.68 7.42 14.62
C ASP A 110 -0.47 6.38 14.69
N ILE A 111 -0.22 5.12 14.28
CA ILE A 111 -1.13 3.96 14.41
C ILE A 111 -0.85 3.23 15.72
#